data_AF-A0A135WDE3-F1
#
_entry.id   AF-A0A135WDE3-F1
#
_cell.length_a   1.000
_cell.length_b   1.000
_cell.length_c   1.000
_cell.angle_alpha   90.00
_cell.angle_beta   90.00
_cell.angle_gamma   90.00
#
_symmetry.space_group_name_H-M   'P 1'
#
loop_
_entity.id
_entity.type
_entity.pdbx_description
1 polymer ?
#
loop_
_entity_poly.entity_id
_entity_poly.type
_entity_poly.pdbx_seq_one_letter_code
_entity_poly.pdbx_strand_id
1 'polypeptide(L)'
;MMKQKLLALALLTSTFTFAQSWNLTGNSGTNPSNNFLGTTDNQTLMFKTNNTEAMRILPDGKVKVGTGDPGGTGEAFFRIYKA
;
A
#
# COMPACT_ATOMS: atom_id res chain seq x y z
N MET A 1 -49.13 6.99 -0.04
CA MET A 1 -48.61 5.82 -0.80
C MET A 1 -47.55 6.13 -1.87
N MET A 2 -47.07 7.37 -2.08
CA MET A 2 -45.93 7.64 -3.00
C MET A 2 -44.64 8.13 -2.29
N LYS A 3 -44.69 8.49 -1.00
CA LYS A 3 -43.52 8.98 -0.26
C LYS A 3 -42.49 7.88 0.10
N GLN A 4 -42.90 6.62 0.19
CA GLN A 4 -41.98 5.48 0.39
C GLN A 4 -41.29 5.05 -0.92
N LYS A 5 -41.91 5.29 -2.08
CA LYS A 5 -41.32 4.99 -3.39
C LYS A 5 -40.20 5.97 -3.78
N LEU A 6 -40.23 7.19 -3.23
CA LEU A 6 -39.14 8.17 -3.41
C LEU A 6 -37.89 7.83 -2.59
N LEU A 7 -38.03 7.15 -1.44
CA LEU A 7 -36.89 6.75 -0.61
C LEU A 7 -36.15 5.54 -1.20
N ALA A 8 -36.85 4.69 -1.97
CA ALA A 8 -36.27 3.55 -2.67
C ALA A 8 -35.45 3.92 -3.92
N LEU A 9 -35.60 5.13 -4.46
CA LEU A 9 -34.78 5.64 -5.55
C LEU A 9 -33.49 6.34 -5.06
N ALA A 10 -33.39 6.61 -3.76
CA ALA A 10 -32.25 7.27 -3.13
C ALA A 10 -31.20 6.30 -2.53
N LEU A 11 -31.42 4.99 -2.59
CA LEU A 11 -30.50 3.98 -2.07
C LEU A 11 -30.15 3.01 -3.20
N LEU A 12 -28.99 3.20 -3.84
CA LEU A 12 -27.97 2.18 -4.10
C LEU A 12 -27.00 2.63 -5.21
N THR A 13 -26.34 3.78 -5.06
CA THR A 13 -25.04 3.97 -5.70
C THR A 13 -24.00 3.29 -4.81
N SER A 14 -23.98 1.96 -4.81
CA SER A 14 -22.86 1.20 -4.24
C SER A 14 -21.62 1.55 -5.06
N THR A 15 -20.80 2.47 -4.54
CA THR A 15 -19.46 2.73 -5.05
C THR A 15 -18.62 1.49 -4.75
N PHE A 16 -18.55 0.56 -5.70
CA PHE A 16 -17.51 -0.46 -5.66
C PHE A 16 -16.18 0.25 -5.86
N THR A 17 -15.51 0.64 -4.77
CA THR A 17 -14.09 0.96 -4.84
C THR A 17 -13.39 -0.36 -5.15
N PHE A 18 -13.05 -0.57 -6.42
CA PHE A 18 -12.07 -1.59 -6.79
C PHE A 18 -10.72 -1.03 -6.35
N ALA A 19 -10.37 -1.23 -5.07
CA ALA A 19 -8.98 -1.17 -4.69
C ALA A 19 -8.30 -2.34 -5.41
N GLN A 20 -7.63 -2.04 -6.53
CA GLN A 20 -6.88 -3.06 -7.27
C GLN A 20 -5.86 -3.66 -6.30
N SER A 21 -6.02 -4.94 -5.99
CA SER A 21 -5.08 -5.66 -5.12
C SER A 21 -3.83 -6.02 -5.92
N TRP A 22 -2.68 -6.05 -5.25
CA TRP A 22 -1.47 -6.63 -5.82
C TRP A 22 -1.54 -8.15 -5.64
N ASN A 23 -1.58 -8.92 -6.72
CA ASN A 23 -1.79 -10.37 -6.64
C ASN A 23 -0.54 -11.11 -6.15
N LEU A 24 -0.73 -12.18 -5.38
CA LEU A 24 0.37 -13.04 -4.89
C LEU A 24 1.13 -13.74 -6.02
N THR A 25 0.47 -13.99 -7.15
CA THR A 25 1.06 -14.57 -8.36
C THR A 25 1.58 -13.51 -9.35
N GLY A 26 1.51 -12.23 -8.98
CA GLY A 26 1.87 -11.11 -9.85
C GLY A 26 0.72 -10.59 -10.72
N ASN A 27 0.93 -9.40 -11.27
CA ASN A 27 -0.02 -8.69 -12.14
C ASN A 27 0.53 -8.64 -13.56
N SER A 28 -0.26 -9.02 -14.56
CA SER A 28 0.06 -8.84 -15.99
C SER A 28 -0.61 -7.60 -16.58
N GLY A 29 -0.02 -7.00 -17.63
CA GLY A 29 -0.63 -5.88 -18.37
C GLY A 29 -0.59 -4.53 -17.65
N THR A 30 0.31 -4.35 -16.69
CA THR A 30 0.46 -3.10 -15.92
C THR A 30 1.03 -1.95 -16.77
N ASN A 31 0.53 -0.73 -16.56
CA ASN A 31 1.16 0.50 -17.00
C ASN A 31 1.88 1.19 -15.81
N PRO A 32 3.22 1.28 -15.78
CA PRO A 32 3.97 1.83 -14.65
C PRO A 32 3.61 3.28 -14.26
N SER A 33 3.08 4.09 -15.18
CA SER A 33 2.64 5.46 -14.86
C SER A 33 1.40 5.49 -13.95
N ASN A 34 0.58 4.43 -13.99
CA ASN A 34 -0.72 4.38 -13.33
C ASN A 34 -0.87 3.20 -12.37
N ASN A 35 0.02 2.20 -12.43
CA ASN A 35 -0.07 0.97 -11.66
C ASN A 35 1.22 0.74 -10.89
N PHE A 36 1.13 0.79 -9.57
CA PHE A 36 2.27 0.58 -8.69
C PHE A 36 1.80 0.05 -7.33
N LEU A 37 2.72 -0.58 -6.61
CA LEU A 37 2.57 -0.88 -5.19
C LEU A 37 3.14 0.30 -4.40
N GLY A 38 2.26 1.10 -3.81
CA GLY A 38 2.68 2.31 -3.09
C GLY A 38 1.50 3.15 -2.61
N THR A 39 1.83 4.33 -2.10
CA THR A 39 0.88 5.35 -1.64
C THR A 39 0.92 6.55 -2.59
N THR A 40 -0.22 7.23 -2.76
CA THR A 40 -0.32 8.50 -3.49
C THR A 40 -0.30 9.72 -2.58
N ASP A 41 -0.34 9.50 -1.27
CA ASP A 41 -0.30 10.50 -0.22
C ASP A 41 1.00 10.39 0.62
N ASN A 42 1.16 11.30 1.57
CA ASN A 42 2.36 11.41 2.41
C ASN A 42 2.41 10.33 3.52
N GLN A 43 2.12 9.09 3.16
CA GLN A 43 2.05 7.95 4.06
C GLN A 43 3.18 6.95 3.77
N THR A 44 3.53 6.16 4.78
CA THR A 44 4.57 5.14 4.69
C THR A 44 4.03 3.88 4.02
N LEU A 45 4.75 3.32 3.05
CA LEU A 45 4.49 1.96 2.52
C LEU A 45 5.20 0.92 3.41
N MET A 46 4.45 -0.02 4.00
CA MET A 46 4.97 -1.01 4.94
C MET A 46 4.87 -2.45 4.40
N PHE A 47 5.92 -3.23 4.62
CA PHE A 47 5.99 -4.67 4.32
C PHE A 47 6.15 -5.46 5.62
N LYS A 48 5.37 -6.54 5.78
CA LYS A 48 5.31 -7.35 7.01
C LYS A 48 5.46 -8.84 6.71
N THR A 49 6.06 -9.58 7.64
CA THR A 49 6.11 -11.04 7.69
C THR A 49 5.67 -11.50 9.08
N ASN A 50 4.82 -12.53 9.17
CA ASN A 50 4.24 -12.97 10.45
C ASN A 50 3.64 -11.80 11.29
N ASN A 51 2.93 -10.88 10.63
CA ASN A 51 2.40 -9.64 11.22
C ASN A 51 3.44 -8.72 11.90
N THR A 52 4.73 -8.97 11.71
CA THR A 52 5.85 -8.15 12.16
C THR A 52 6.41 -7.39 10.97
N GLU A 53 6.80 -6.13 11.17
CA GLU A 53 7.38 -5.36 10.09
C GLU A 53 8.74 -5.91 9.66
N ALA A 54 8.99 -5.95 8.36
CA ALA A 54 10.28 -6.34 7.80
C ALA A 54 10.94 -5.19 7.02
N MET A 55 10.15 -4.29 6.44
CA MET A 55 10.64 -3.17 5.64
C MET A 55 9.59 -2.06 5.55
N ARG A 56 10.02 -0.81 5.40
CA ARG A 56 9.14 0.31 5.03
C ARG A 56 9.82 1.33 4.12
N ILE A 57 9.02 2.05 3.35
CA ILE A 57 9.44 3.23 2.56
C ILE A 57 8.73 4.44 3.16
N LEU A 58 9.50 5.41 3.65
CA LEU A 58 8.99 6.65 4.23
C LEU A 58 8.55 7.64 3.13
N PRO A 59 7.69 8.63 3.45
CA PRO A 59 7.26 9.63 2.46
C PRO A 59 8.40 10.47 1.87
N ASP A 60 9.52 10.60 2.59
CA ASP A 60 10.73 11.28 2.13
C ASP A 60 11.64 10.38 1.25
N GLY A 61 11.16 9.20 0.86
CA GLY A 61 11.85 8.26 -0.03
C GLY A 61 12.88 7.36 0.67
N LYS A 62 13.10 7.51 1.97
CA LYS A 62 14.04 6.64 2.70
C LYS A 62 13.47 5.23 2.90
N VAL A 63 14.27 4.22 2.56
CA VAL A 63 13.95 2.82 2.79
C VAL A 63 14.58 2.34 4.10
N LYS A 64 13.79 1.68 4.94
CA LYS A 64 14.27 1.00 6.16
C LYS A 64 14.03 -0.50 6.03
N VAL A 65 15.03 -1.31 6.34
CA VAL A 65 14.97 -2.78 6.28
C VAL A 65 15.37 -3.36 7.63
N GLY A 66 14.55 -4.27 8.18
CA GLY A 66 14.72 -4.91 9.47
C GLY A 66 13.88 -4.29 10.60
N THR A 67 13.52 -5.10 11.59
CA THR A 67 12.92 -4.65 12.86
C THR A 67 14.00 -4.59 13.94
N GLY A 68 14.15 -3.42 14.58
CA GLY A 68 15.08 -3.25 15.69
C GLY A 68 16.49 -2.82 15.28
N ASP A 69 16.63 -1.93 14.31
CA ASP A 69 17.88 -1.16 14.17
C ASP A 69 18.12 -0.43 15.51
N PRO A 70 19.12 -0.83 16.33
CA PRO A 70 19.37 -0.21 17.63
C PRO A 70 19.94 1.20 17.47
N GLY A 71 20.31 1.59 16.26
CA GLY A 71 21.09 2.77 15.98
C GLY A 71 20.27 3.95 15.53
N GLY A 72 19.87 4.78 16.49
CA GLY A 72 20.00 6.23 16.34
C GLY A 72 21.47 6.68 16.18
N THR A 73 22.31 5.91 15.49
CA THR A 73 23.77 6.10 15.37
C THR A 73 24.28 6.08 13.93
N GLY A 74 23.39 6.12 12.93
CA GLY A 74 23.72 6.76 11.65
C GLY A 74 24.33 5.93 10.52
N GLU A 75 24.53 4.61 10.64
CA GLU A 75 25.09 3.83 9.51
C GLU A 75 24.46 2.43 9.40
N ALA A 76 23.20 2.35 8.96
CA ALA A 76 22.65 1.09 8.47
C ALA A 76 23.13 0.88 7.03
N PHE A 77 24.28 0.21 6.86
CA PHE A 77 24.77 -0.16 5.53
C PHE A 77 23.78 -1.10 4.84
N PHE A 78 23.14 -0.59 3.79
CA PHE A 78 22.39 -1.37 2.82
C PHE A 78 23.32 -2.45 2.24
N ARG A 79 23.22 -3.69 2.73
CA ARG A 79 23.98 -4.84 2.21
C ARG A 79 23.35 -5.29 0.90
N ILE A 80 23.85 -4.75 -0.22
CA ILE A 80 23.61 -5.33 -1.55
C ILE A 80 24.48 -6.57 -1.67
N TYR A 81 23.89 -7.75 -1.53
CA TYR A 81 24.51 -8.95 -2.10
C TYR A 81 24.35 -8.84 -3.61
N LYS A 82 25.46 -8.62 -4.32
CA LYS A 82 25.50 -8.72 -5.78
C LYS A 82 25.17 -10.17 -6.16
N ALA A 83 24.34 -10.35 -7.19
CA ALA A 83 24.15 -11.64 -7.84
C ALA A 83 25.46 -12.16 -8.46
#